data_AF-A0A1G1EZR2-F1
#
_entry.id   AF-A0A1G1EZR2-F1
#
_cell.length_a   1.000
_cell.length_b   1.000
_cell.length_c   1.000
_cell.angle_alpha   90.00
_cell.angle_beta   90.00
_cell.angle_gamma   90.00
#
_symmetry.space_group_name_H-M   'P 1'
#
loop_
_entity.id
_entity.type
_entity.pdbx_description
1 polymer ?
#
loop_
_entity_poly.entity_id
_entity_poly.type
_entity_poly.pdbx_seq_one_letter_code
_entity_poly.pdbx_strand_id
1 'polypeptide(L)'
;MAKKITILVLIALFLGLLPYYVLSAEQKQSFQFSQDRQIQQIKSKKPVKIKLHRTQKGEYSWDLTGDNTDDVVQADRRLRKLLKLE
;
A
#
# COMPACT_ATOMS: atom_id res chain seq x y z
N MET A 1 -18.41 11.16 67.17
CA MET A 1 -19.13 10.21 66.31
C MET A 1 -19.52 10.84 64.96
N ALA A 2 -20.20 12.00 64.96
CA ALA A 2 -20.70 12.66 63.74
C ALA A 2 -19.65 12.87 62.63
N LYS A 3 -18.44 13.37 62.96
CA LYS A 3 -17.37 13.61 61.97
C LYS A 3 -16.92 12.33 61.22
N LYS A 4 -16.92 11.17 61.89
CA LYS A 4 -16.56 9.88 61.28
C LYS A 4 -17.66 9.39 60.32
N ILE A 5 -18.92 9.67 60.66
CA ILE A 5 -20.08 9.36 59.82
C ILE A 5 -20.08 10.25 58.57
N THR A 6 -19.77 11.54 58.70
CA THR A 6 -19.66 12.46 57.56
C THR A 6 -18.57 12.03 56.58
N ILE A 7 -17.42 11.55 57.08
CA ILE A 7 -16.33 11.04 56.23
C ILE A 7 -16.74 9.75 55.49
N LEU A 8 -17.45 8.83 56.17
CA LEU A 8 -17.95 7.61 55.53
C LEU A 8 -18.96 7.91 54.41
N VAL A 9 -19.82 8.91 54.59
CA VAL A 9 -20.78 9.35 53.56
C VAL A 9 -20.06 9.94 52.33
N LEU A 10 -19.00 10.73 52.54
CA LEU A 10 -18.20 11.28 51.43
C LEU A 10 -17.48 10.19 50.64
N ILE A 11 -16.94 9.16 51.32
CA ILE A 11 -16.27 8.03 50.65
C ILE A 11 -17.27 7.21 49.84
N ALA A 12 -18.47 6.95 50.38
CA ALA A 12 -19.52 6.22 49.67
C ALA A 12 -19.99 6.97 48.41
N LEU A 13 -20.11 8.30 48.49
CA LEU A 13 -20.45 9.14 47.35
C LEU A 13 -19.36 9.09 46.27
N PHE A 14 -18.09 9.12 46.67
CA PHE A 14 -16.97 9.05 45.74
C PHE A 14 -16.87 7.68 45.05
N LEU A 15 -17.09 6.58 45.77
CA LEU A 15 -17.12 5.24 45.19
C LEU A 15 -18.28 5.04 44.20
N GLY A 16 -19.43 5.66 44.46
CA GLY A 16 -20.60 5.59 43.56
C GLY A 16 -20.41 6.30 42.21
N LEU A 17 -19.45 7.23 42.12
CA LEU A 17 -19.15 7.98 40.90
C LEU A 17 -18.10 7.28 40.01
N LEU A 18 -17.33 6.33 40.54
CA LEU A 18 -16.32 5.57 39.79
C LEU A 18 -16.85 4.80 38.55
N PRO A 19 -18.02 4.12 38.57
CA PRO A 19 -18.48 3.36 37.40
C PRO A 19 -18.87 4.22 36.19
N TYR A 20 -19.18 5.51 36.38
CA TYR A 20 -19.49 6.42 35.26
C TYR A 20 -18.24 6.72 34.41
N TYR A 21 -17.05 6.80 35.03
CA TYR A 21 -15.79 7.02 34.32
C TYR A 21 -15.33 5.79 33.53
N VAL A 22 -15.58 4.59 34.04
CA VAL A 22 -15.20 3.33 33.37
C VAL A 22 -16.05 3.08 32.13
N LEU A 23 -17.34 3.44 32.16
CA LEU A 23 -18.24 3.26 31.01
C LEU A 23 -17.92 4.19 29.83
N SER A 24 -17.36 5.38 30.10
CA SER A 24 -16.98 6.34 29.05
C SER A 24 -15.66 5.99 28.35
N ALA A 25 -14.80 5.19 29.00
CA ALA A 25 -13.54 4.72 28.42
C ALA A 25 -13.72 3.53 27.47
N GLU A 26 -14.88 2.85 27.52
CA GLU A 26 -15.19 1.72 26.64
C GLU A 26 -15.92 2.10 25.36
N GLN A 27 -15.91 3.39 24.99
CA GLN A 27 -16.18 3.80 23.63
C GLN A 27 -14.98 3.40 22.75
N LYS A 28 -14.80 2.08 22.61
CA LYS A 28 -13.97 1.42 21.63
C LYS A 28 -14.44 1.96 20.29
N GLN A 29 -13.76 2.98 19.81
CA GLN A 29 -13.78 3.40 18.44
C GLN A 29 -13.29 2.20 17.65
N SER A 30 -14.23 1.33 17.29
CA SER A 30 -13.97 0.14 16.50
C SER A 30 -13.32 0.63 15.23
N PHE A 31 -12.03 0.33 15.07
CA PHE A 31 -11.27 0.67 13.89
C PHE A 31 -11.92 -0.06 12.71
N GLN A 32 -12.83 0.62 12.00
CA GLN A 32 -13.50 0.06 10.84
C GLN A 32 -12.50 0.12 9.68
N PHE A 33 -11.88 -1.02 9.38
CA PHE A 33 -11.06 -1.18 8.19
C PHE A 33 -11.98 -1.21 6.96
N SER A 34 -12.25 -0.05 6.38
CA SER A 34 -12.89 0.04 5.07
C SER A 34 -11.87 -0.40 4.03
N GLN A 35 -11.88 -1.68 3.66
CA GLN A 35 -11.11 -2.18 2.54
C GLN A 35 -11.68 -1.56 1.26
N ASP A 36 -11.08 -0.44 0.85
CA ASP A 36 -11.42 0.24 -0.39
C ASP A 36 -11.07 -0.69 -1.56
N ARG A 37 -12.09 -1.34 -2.13
CA ARG A 37 -11.94 -2.25 -3.27
C ARG A 37 -11.44 -1.53 -4.53
N GLN A 38 -11.33 -0.21 -4.50
CA GLN A 38 -10.80 0.59 -5.61
C GLN A 38 -9.28 0.56 -5.71
N ILE A 39 -8.55 0.15 -4.66
CA ILE A 39 -7.10 -0.06 -4.74
C ILE A 39 -6.84 -1.42 -5.40
N GLN A 40 -7.07 -1.49 -6.71
CA GLN A 40 -6.62 -2.62 -7.51
C GLN A 40 -5.10 -2.56 -7.59
N GLN A 41 -4.43 -3.56 -7.03
CA GLN A 41 -2.99 -3.70 -7.14
C GLN A 41 -2.62 -3.92 -8.62
N ILE A 42 -2.22 -2.85 -9.31
CA ILE A 42 -1.74 -2.93 -10.69
C ILE A 42 -0.48 -3.80 -10.67
N LYS A 43 -0.54 -4.97 -11.30
CA LYS A 43 0.65 -5.82 -11.47
C LYS A 43 1.67 -5.06 -12.32
N SER A 44 2.85 -4.83 -11.76
CA SER A 44 3.96 -4.22 -12.51
C SER A 44 4.29 -5.09 -13.73
N LYS A 45 4.38 -4.47 -14.91
CA LYS A 45 4.75 -5.15 -16.14
C LYS A 45 6.22 -5.59 -16.06
N LYS A 46 6.54 -6.78 -16.56
CA LYS A 46 7.94 -7.26 -16.55
C LYS A 46 8.81 -6.35 -17.43
N PRO A 47 10.02 -5.98 -16.95
CA PRO A 47 10.93 -5.15 -17.73
C PRO A 47 11.38 -5.87 -18.99
N VAL A 48 11.66 -5.09 -20.03
CA VAL A 48 12.23 -5.57 -21.28
C VAL A 48 13.69 -5.97 -21.06
N LYS A 49 14.08 -7.12 -21.60
CA LYS A 49 15.43 -7.68 -21.55
C LYS A 49 15.94 -7.92 -22.96
N ILE A 50 17.21 -7.57 -23.17
CA ILE A 50 17.94 -7.85 -24.41
C ILE A 50 18.85 -9.04 -24.14
N LYS A 51 18.70 -10.10 -24.93
CA LYS A 51 19.60 -11.27 -24.91
C LYS A 51 20.51 -11.18 -26.12
N LEU A 52 21.82 -11.19 -25.89
CA LEU A 52 22.81 -11.24 -26.96
C LEU A 52 23.30 -12.67 -27.13
N HIS A 53 23.27 -13.17 -28.35
CA HIS A 53 23.72 -14.49 -28.74
C HIS A 53 24.92 -14.34 -29.68
N ARG A 54 25.95 -15.16 -29.46
CA ARG A 54 27.12 -15.26 -30.34
C ARG A 54 27.12 -16.63 -30.99
N THR A 55 27.16 -16.69 -32.31
CA THR A 55 27.24 -17.95 -33.05
C THR A 55 28.69 -18.45 -33.08
N GLN A 56 28.87 -19.75 -33.33
CA GLN A 56 30.20 -20.35 -33.48
C GLN A 56 30.99 -19.78 -34.67
N LYS A 57 30.28 -19.19 -35.65
CA LYS A 57 30.87 -18.48 -36.80
C LYS A 57 31.32 -17.05 -36.45
N GLY A 58 31.10 -16.60 -35.22
CA GLY A 58 31.46 -15.26 -34.76
C GLY A 58 30.42 -14.18 -35.04
N GLU A 59 29.24 -14.55 -35.54
CA GLU A 59 28.13 -13.62 -35.77
C GLU A 59 27.40 -13.31 -34.46
N TYR A 60 26.77 -12.15 -34.40
CA TYR A 60 25.97 -11.72 -33.25
C TYR A 60 24.51 -11.61 -33.65
N SER A 61 23.63 -12.23 -32.86
CA SER A 61 22.19 -12.02 -32.93
C SER A 61 21.69 -11.57 -31.57
N TRP A 62 20.56 -10.88 -31.53
CA TRP A 62 19.97 -10.46 -30.26
C TRP A 62 18.46 -10.61 -30.29
N ASP A 63 17.90 -10.98 -29.14
CA ASP A 63 16.47 -11.17 -28.93
C ASP A 63 15.95 -10.21 -27.86
N LEU A 64 14.79 -9.62 -28.10
CA LEU A 64 14.05 -8.77 -27.15
C LEU A 64 12.97 -9.61 -26.47
N THR A 65 12.96 -9.64 -25.14
CA THR A 65 11.99 -10.42 -24.35
C THR A 65 11.39 -9.57 -23.23
N GLY A 66 10.10 -9.72 -22.93
CA GLY A 66 9.42 -8.97 -21.86
C GLY A 66 8.00 -8.60 -22.25
N ASP A 67 7.27 -7.98 -21.32
CA ASP A 67 5.84 -7.67 -21.53
C ASP A 67 5.62 -6.39 -22.38
N ASN A 68 6.65 -5.54 -22.53
CA ASN A 68 6.59 -4.26 -23.26
C ASN A 68 7.40 -4.27 -24.58
N THR A 69 7.65 -5.43 -25.19
CA THR A 69 8.45 -5.51 -26.44
C THR A 69 7.82 -4.71 -27.57
N ASP A 70 6.50 -4.76 -27.72
CA ASP A 70 5.78 -4.08 -28.80
C ASP A 70 5.85 -2.56 -28.66
N ASP A 71 5.74 -2.05 -27.43
CA ASP A 71 5.85 -0.62 -27.14
C ASP A 71 7.23 -0.07 -27.53
N VAL A 72 8.29 -0.85 -27.26
CA VAL A 72 9.68 -0.49 -27.62
C VAL A 72 9.88 -0.47 -29.14
N VAL A 73 9.36 -1.48 -29.85
CA VAL A 73 9.42 -1.51 -31.33
C VAL A 73 8.63 -0.35 -31.95
N GLN A 74 7.48 -0.02 -31.38
CA GLN A 74 6.68 1.10 -31.86
C GLN A 74 7.38 2.44 -31.61
N ALA A 75 8.04 2.60 -30.46
CA ALA A 75 8.83 3.79 -30.15
C ALA A 75 10.01 3.96 -31.13
N ASP A 76 10.74 2.89 -31.44
CA ASP A 76 11.83 2.92 -32.43
C ASP A 76 11.34 3.32 -33.83
N ARG A 77 10.22 2.74 -34.29
CA ARG A 77 9.61 3.14 -35.58
C ARG A 77 9.22 4.62 -35.60
N ARG A 78 8.63 5.13 -34.51
CA ARG A 78 8.28 6.56 -34.41
C ARG A 78 9.52 7.43 -34.45
N LEU A 79 10.59 7.03 -33.75
CA LEU A 79 11.85 7.76 -33.72
C LEU A 79 12.51 7.82 -35.12
N ARG A 80 12.57 6.71 -35.85
CA ARG A 80 13.12 6.67 -37.22
C ARG A 80 12.39 7.60 -38.18
N LYS A 81 11.05 7.64 -38.09
CA LYS A 81 10.22 8.57 -38.87
C LYS A 81 10.53 10.03 -38.57
N LEU A 82 10.72 10.38 -37.29
CA LEU A 82 11.07 11.74 -36.89
C LEU A 82 12.47 12.14 -37.38
N LEU A 83 13.40 11.20 -37.38
CA LEU A 83 14.78 11.41 -37.81
C LEU A 83 14.95 11.36 -39.34
N LYS A 84 13.89 11.09 -40.11
CA LYS A 84 13.94 10.90 -41.58
C LYS A 84 15.00 9.89 -42.02
N LEU A 85 15.19 8.85 -41.22
CA LEU A 85 16.12 7.76 -41.53
C LEU A 85 15.48 6.69 -42.44
N GLU A 86 14.19 6.85 -42.77
CA GLU A 86 13.41 6.13 -43.77
C GLU A 86 12.84 7.09 -44.81
#